data_AF-A0A961D343-F1
#
_entry.id   AF-A0A961D343-F1
#
_cell.length_a   1.000
_cell.length_b   1.000
_cell.length_c   1.000
_cell.angle_alpha   90.00
_cell.angle_beta   90.00
_cell.angle_gamma   90.00
#
_symmetry.space_group_name_H-M   'P 1'
#
loop_
_entity.id
_entity.type
_entity.pdbx_description
1 polymer ?
#
loop_
_entity_poly.entity_id
_entity_poly.type
_entity_poly.pdbx_seq_one_letter_code
_entity_poly.pdbx_strand_id
1 'polypeptide(L)'
;MSAAVETNPANAPADIRPGPSPDQSVWTSDALWVPKSSHDDVEHEDAWAIDDSAGRAALSDGASSAFMAREWARTVTSRYLDDPPEVNHGSFVRWVGRATQQWRDGAEHAGGAQAGADGAWWAGESEKRGSFATLVGVSAEPGEPTPGGRGIPLAYSAVAVGDSCMVHLSQAGGRWKRIAAFPIDDPASFGKHPELVASTGARTDG
;
A
#
# COMPACT_ATOMS: atom_id res chain seq x y z
N MET A 1 7.53 7.76 -13.07
CA MET A 1 7.01 6.85 -12.05
C MET A 1 7.99 5.70 -11.88
N SER A 2 8.71 5.74 -10.77
CA SER A 2 9.65 4.70 -10.38
C SER A 2 9.10 4.03 -9.12
N ALA A 3 8.67 2.77 -9.24
CA ALA A 3 8.35 1.97 -8.05
C ALA A 3 9.65 1.44 -7.45
N ALA A 4 9.83 1.62 -6.15
CA ALA A 4 10.95 1.03 -5.42
C ALA A 4 10.59 -0.38 -4.95
N VAL A 5 11.61 -1.21 -4.67
CA VAL A 5 11.46 -2.52 -4.02
C VAL A 5 12.42 -2.67 -2.88
N GLU A 6 11.94 -3.25 -1.79
CA GLU A 6 12.77 -3.85 -0.77
C GLU A 6 12.41 -5.33 -0.59
N THR A 7 13.43 -6.16 -0.42
CA THR A 7 13.27 -7.57 -0.03
C THR A 7 14.11 -7.82 1.20
N ASN A 8 13.52 -8.41 2.23
CA ASN A 8 14.29 -8.94 3.36
C ASN A 8 14.41 -10.46 3.21
N PRO A 9 15.60 -10.99 2.88
CA PRO A 9 15.83 -12.42 3.02
C PRO A 9 15.71 -12.74 4.50
N ALA A 10 14.78 -13.63 4.86
CA ALA A 10 14.56 -14.19 6.20
C ALA A 10 15.84 -14.23 7.07
N ASN A 11 16.12 -13.15 7.81
CA ASN A 11 17.27 -13.05 8.69
C ASN A 11 16.73 -12.98 10.12
N ALA A 12 16.78 -14.12 10.81
CA ALA A 12 16.29 -14.22 12.18
C ALA A 12 17.23 -13.47 13.15
N PRO A 13 16.75 -12.45 13.90
CA PRO A 13 17.44 -12.04 15.11
C PRO A 13 17.33 -13.14 16.17
N ALA A 14 18.39 -13.32 16.95
CA ALA A 14 18.58 -14.41 17.91
C ALA A 14 17.75 -14.32 19.21
N ASP A 15 16.50 -13.84 19.18
CA ASP A 15 15.64 -13.81 20.37
C ASP A 15 14.57 -14.92 20.30
N ILE A 16 14.70 -15.90 21.20
CA ILE A 16 14.08 -17.23 21.09
C ILE A 16 12.70 -17.21 21.75
N ARG A 17 11.64 -17.27 20.93
CA ARG A 17 10.30 -17.72 21.35
C ARG A 17 9.90 -18.98 20.57
N PRO A 18 9.10 -19.89 21.15
CA PRO A 18 8.57 -21.02 20.38
C PRO A 18 7.78 -20.51 19.18
N GLY A 19 8.07 -21.07 18.00
CA GLY A 19 7.38 -20.71 16.76
C GLY A 19 5.91 -21.15 16.77
N PRO A 20 5.04 -20.48 16.00
CA PRO A 20 3.63 -20.83 15.88
C PRO A 20 3.43 -22.24 15.30
N SER A 21 2.27 -22.84 15.61
CA SER A 21 1.81 -24.11 15.02
C SER A 21 1.59 -23.96 13.50
N PRO A 22 1.71 -25.02 12.67
CA PRO A 22 1.51 -24.95 11.22
C PRO A 22 0.16 -24.36 10.77
N ASP A 23 -0.87 -24.45 11.61
CA ASP A 23 -2.23 -23.94 11.35
C ASP A 23 -2.50 -22.54 11.94
N GLN A 24 -1.50 -21.90 12.55
CA GLN A 24 -1.63 -20.52 13.03
C GLN A 24 -1.10 -19.56 11.98
N SER A 25 -1.90 -18.54 11.65
CA SER A 25 -1.38 -17.37 10.96
C SER A 25 -0.14 -16.88 11.72
N VAL A 26 0.98 -16.83 11.02
CA VAL A 26 2.24 -16.31 11.56
C VAL A 26 2.28 -14.78 11.56
N TRP A 27 1.15 -14.16 11.16
CA TRP A 27 0.89 -12.74 11.10
C TRP A 27 -0.33 -12.39 11.96
N THR A 28 -0.21 -11.30 12.70
CA THR A 28 -1.34 -10.60 13.29
C THR A 28 -1.26 -9.17 12.82
N SER A 29 -2.40 -8.58 12.51
CA SER A 29 -2.46 -7.22 12.00
C SER A 29 -3.44 -6.37 12.81
N ASP A 30 -3.06 -5.12 13.00
CA ASP A 30 -3.89 -4.08 13.59
C ASP A 30 -3.73 -2.83 12.71
N ALA A 31 -4.85 -2.16 12.44
CA ALA A 31 -4.86 -0.91 11.70
C ALA A 31 -5.31 0.23 12.62
N LEU A 32 -4.49 1.28 12.71
CA LEU A 32 -4.81 2.51 13.41
C LEU A 32 -4.91 3.63 12.38
N TRP A 33 -6.00 4.38 12.45
CA TRP A 33 -6.31 5.41 11.49
C TRP A 33 -7.01 6.58 12.17
N VAL A 34 -6.48 7.78 11.98
CA VAL A 34 -6.93 8.99 12.68
C VAL A 34 -7.04 10.16 11.71
N PRO A 35 -8.21 10.81 11.64
CA PRO A 35 -8.45 12.05 10.88
C PRO A 35 -7.47 13.19 11.21
N LYS A 36 -7.07 13.99 10.20
CA LYS A 36 -6.29 15.22 10.40
C LYS A 36 -7.07 16.32 11.14
N SER A 37 -8.42 16.31 11.11
CA SER A 37 -9.26 17.25 11.87
C SER A 37 -10.51 16.57 12.42
N SER A 38 -11.11 17.15 13.48
CA SER A 38 -12.29 16.59 14.17
C SER A 38 -13.62 16.87 13.46
N HIS A 39 -13.58 17.39 12.23
CA HIS A 39 -14.78 17.68 11.45
C HIS A 39 -14.79 16.76 10.22
N ASP A 40 -15.86 15.96 10.17
CA ASP A 40 -16.33 15.07 9.12
C ASP A 40 -15.39 13.93 8.66
N ASP A 41 -15.76 12.69 9.03
CA ASP A 41 -15.24 11.40 8.54
C ASP A 41 -15.23 11.25 6.99
N VAL A 42 -15.78 12.25 6.29
CA VAL A 42 -16.05 12.30 4.85
C VAL A 42 -14.85 12.83 4.06
N GLU A 43 -13.90 13.53 4.70
CA GLU A 43 -12.73 14.16 4.03
C GLU A 43 -11.40 13.46 4.36
N HIS A 44 -11.32 12.14 4.20
CA HIS A 44 -10.06 11.42 4.39
C HIS A 44 -9.61 10.72 3.13
N GLU A 45 -8.38 10.97 2.74
CA GLU A 45 -7.83 10.54 1.46
C GLU A 45 -7.01 9.26 1.63
N ASP A 46 -6.63 8.94 2.86
CA ASP A 46 -5.94 7.71 3.24
C ASP A 46 -6.82 6.47 3.05
N ALA A 47 -6.17 5.38 2.67
CA ALA A 47 -6.73 4.04 2.63
C ALA A 47 -5.71 3.01 3.06
N TRP A 48 -6.20 1.91 3.60
CA TRP A 48 -5.41 0.72 3.91
C TRP A 48 -6.23 -0.52 3.65
N ALA A 49 -5.55 -1.65 3.43
CA ALA A 49 -6.18 -2.96 3.31
C ALA A 49 -5.21 -4.04 3.80
N ILE A 50 -5.76 -5.11 4.39
CA ILE A 50 -4.99 -6.23 4.94
C ILE A 50 -5.66 -7.55 4.54
N ASP A 51 -4.85 -8.52 4.11
CA ASP A 51 -5.22 -9.92 3.93
C ASP A 51 -4.20 -10.78 4.69
N ASP A 52 -4.54 -11.15 5.92
CA ASP A 52 -3.70 -11.99 6.78
C ASP A 52 -3.50 -13.39 6.17
N SER A 53 -4.48 -13.89 5.41
CA SER A 53 -4.41 -15.23 4.81
C SER A 53 -3.40 -15.30 3.67
N ALA A 54 -3.26 -14.21 2.91
CA ALA A 54 -2.26 -14.06 1.87
C ALA A 54 -0.94 -13.44 2.35
N GLY A 55 -0.87 -13.00 3.62
CA GLY A 55 0.30 -12.30 4.16
C GLY A 55 0.53 -10.94 3.50
N ARG A 56 -0.54 -10.20 3.16
CA ARG A 56 -0.45 -8.95 2.39
C ARG A 56 -1.07 -7.79 3.16
N ALA A 57 -0.43 -6.63 3.10
CA ALA A 57 -1.02 -5.39 3.54
C ALA A 57 -0.59 -4.24 2.62
N ALA A 58 -1.44 -3.23 2.50
CA ALA A 58 -1.16 -2.03 1.75
C ALA A 58 -1.72 -0.79 2.44
N LEU A 59 -1.01 0.33 2.27
CA LEU A 59 -1.40 1.65 2.72
C LEU A 59 -1.16 2.67 1.59
N SER A 60 -2.04 3.65 1.52
CA SER A 60 -2.04 4.69 0.50
C SER A 60 -2.57 5.99 1.12
N ASP A 61 -1.91 7.11 0.83
CA ASP A 61 -2.32 8.48 1.17
C ASP A 61 -2.72 9.18 -0.14
N GLY A 62 -3.99 9.53 -0.27
CA GLY A 62 -4.50 10.24 -1.43
C GLY A 62 -4.14 11.73 -1.39
N ALA A 63 -3.82 12.33 -2.53
CA ALA A 63 -3.49 13.75 -2.58
C ALA A 63 -4.74 14.63 -2.42
N SER A 64 -4.71 15.58 -1.48
CA SER A 64 -5.91 16.33 -1.09
C SER A 64 -6.55 17.22 -2.14
N SER A 65 -5.78 17.64 -3.13
CA SER A 65 -6.30 18.40 -4.27
C SER A 65 -6.87 17.50 -5.39
N ALA A 66 -6.70 16.18 -5.29
CA ALA A 66 -7.04 15.24 -6.34
C ALA A 66 -8.52 14.85 -6.32
N PHE A 67 -9.06 14.51 -7.49
CA PHE A 67 -10.45 14.11 -7.62
C PHE A 67 -10.68 12.72 -7.01
N MET A 68 -11.61 12.59 -6.05
CA MET A 68 -11.94 11.31 -5.42
C MET A 68 -10.67 10.55 -4.94
N ALA A 69 -9.76 11.28 -4.29
CA ALA A 69 -8.46 10.77 -3.88
C ALA A 69 -8.56 9.55 -2.96
N ARG A 70 -9.59 9.51 -2.11
CA ARG A 70 -9.88 8.38 -1.25
C ARG A 70 -10.24 7.12 -2.01
N GLU A 71 -11.15 7.23 -2.97
CA GLU A 71 -11.61 6.11 -3.79
C GLU A 71 -10.47 5.56 -4.63
N TRP A 72 -9.58 6.44 -5.10
CA TRP A 72 -8.36 6.03 -5.74
C TRP A 72 -7.41 5.30 -4.80
N ALA A 73 -7.10 5.86 -3.62
CA ALA A 73 -6.27 5.21 -2.61
C ALA A 73 -6.81 3.82 -2.23
N ARG A 74 -8.13 3.67 -2.03
CA ARG A 74 -8.81 2.39 -1.79
C ARG A 74 -8.66 1.41 -2.95
N THR A 75 -8.75 1.89 -4.19
CA THR A 75 -8.57 1.05 -5.37
C THR A 75 -7.13 0.54 -5.45
N VAL A 76 -6.16 1.42 -5.21
CA VAL A 76 -4.73 1.09 -5.23
C VAL A 76 -4.40 0.05 -4.15
N THR A 77 -4.90 0.19 -2.92
CA THR A 77 -4.65 -0.78 -1.85
C THR A 77 -5.34 -2.11 -2.10
N SER A 78 -6.61 -2.12 -2.51
CA SER A 78 -7.33 -3.35 -2.87
C SER A 78 -6.63 -4.10 -3.99
N ARG A 79 -6.20 -3.38 -5.04
CA ARG A 79 -5.55 -3.99 -6.20
C ARG A 79 -4.20 -4.61 -5.85
N TYR A 80 -3.50 -4.05 -4.86
CA TYR A 80 -2.26 -4.62 -4.33
C TYR A 80 -2.53 -5.95 -3.63
N LEU A 81 -3.57 -6.04 -2.81
CA LEU A 81 -3.94 -7.29 -2.14
C LEU A 81 -4.26 -8.40 -3.16
N ASP A 82 -5.03 -8.07 -4.21
CA ASP A 82 -5.46 -9.06 -5.21
C ASP A 82 -4.29 -9.60 -6.05
N ASP A 83 -3.48 -8.71 -6.61
CA ASP A 83 -2.37 -9.05 -7.50
C ASP A 83 -1.30 -7.94 -7.40
N PRO A 84 -0.34 -8.07 -6.48
CA PRO A 84 0.75 -7.11 -6.29
C PRO A 84 1.52 -6.88 -7.61
N PRO A 85 1.96 -5.64 -7.89
CA PRO A 85 2.70 -5.36 -9.11
C PRO A 85 4.08 -6.01 -9.09
N GLU A 86 4.48 -6.63 -10.19
CA GLU A 86 5.89 -6.87 -10.45
C GLU A 86 6.62 -5.54 -10.62
N VAL A 87 7.80 -5.43 -10.02
CA VAL A 87 8.56 -4.17 -10.05
C VAL A 87 9.52 -4.14 -11.23
N ASN A 88 8.89 -4.05 -12.40
CA ASN A 88 9.50 -3.53 -13.60
C ASN A 88 8.55 -2.52 -14.22
N HIS A 89 9.09 -1.51 -14.90
CA HIS A 89 8.31 -0.39 -15.42
C HIS A 89 7.12 -0.85 -16.27
N GLY A 90 7.30 -1.85 -17.15
CA GLY A 90 6.23 -2.34 -18.03
C GLY A 90 5.08 -3.00 -17.27
N SER A 91 5.39 -3.88 -16.32
CA SER A 91 4.36 -4.53 -15.48
C SER A 91 3.70 -3.54 -14.53
N PHE A 92 4.46 -2.60 -13.96
CA PHE A 92 3.90 -1.58 -13.08
C PHE A 92 2.92 -0.66 -13.82
N VAL A 93 3.28 -0.18 -15.01
CA VAL A 93 2.36 0.63 -15.85
C VAL A 93 1.09 -0.14 -16.20
N ARG A 94 1.20 -1.43 -16.55
CA ARG A 94 0.02 -2.28 -16.80
C ARG A 94 -0.83 -2.45 -15.54
N TRP A 95 -0.20 -2.62 -14.38
CA TRP A 95 -0.88 -2.74 -13.10
C TRP A 95 -1.66 -1.45 -12.77
N VAL A 96 -1.04 -0.27 -12.92
CA VAL A 96 -1.71 1.03 -12.76
C VAL A 96 -2.87 1.18 -13.75
N GLY A 97 -2.71 0.72 -14.99
CA GLY A 97 -3.79 0.71 -15.98
C GLY A 97 -4.99 -0.14 -15.54
N ARG A 98 -4.76 -1.30 -14.92
CA ARG A 98 -5.83 -2.15 -14.36
C ARG A 98 -6.48 -1.51 -13.12
N ALA A 99 -5.68 -0.93 -12.22
CA ALA A 99 -6.21 -0.18 -11.08
C ALA A 99 -7.08 0.99 -11.55
N THR A 100 -6.64 1.71 -12.59
CA THR A 100 -7.39 2.82 -13.20
C THR A 100 -8.74 2.36 -13.74
N GLN A 101 -8.78 1.23 -14.44
CA GLN A 101 -10.04 0.65 -14.94
C GLN A 101 -10.97 0.30 -13.77
N GLN A 102 -10.46 -0.40 -12.75
CA GLN A 102 -11.23 -0.73 -11.55
C GLN A 102 -11.81 0.51 -10.86
N TRP A 103 -11.03 1.58 -10.75
CA TRP A 103 -11.48 2.83 -10.14
C TRP A 103 -12.58 3.50 -10.96
N ARG A 104 -12.44 3.53 -12.30
CA ARG A 104 -13.46 4.08 -13.20
C ARG A 104 -14.76 3.29 -13.13
N ASP A 105 -14.68 1.96 -13.20
CA ASP A 105 -15.83 1.09 -13.04
C ASP A 105 -16.51 1.32 -11.68
N GLY A 106 -15.73 1.50 -10.61
CA GLY A 106 -16.25 1.83 -9.28
C GLY A 106 -16.90 3.21 -9.18
N ALA A 107 -16.32 4.24 -9.81
CA ALA A 107 -16.85 5.60 -9.84
C ALA A 107 -18.16 5.69 -10.63
N GLU A 108 -18.28 4.95 -11.74
CA GLU A 108 -19.53 4.80 -12.49
C GLU A 108 -20.65 4.19 -11.62
N HIS A 109 -20.32 3.21 -10.77
CA HIS A 109 -21.29 2.62 -9.83
C HIS A 109 -21.63 3.53 -8.64
N ALA A 110 -20.66 4.30 -8.11
CA ALA A 110 -20.89 5.24 -7.01
C ALA A 110 -21.77 6.44 -7.47
N GLY A 111 -21.58 6.93 -8.69
CA GLY A 111 -22.50 7.87 -9.36
C GLY A 111 -23.78 7.20 -9.87
N GLY A 112 -23.83 5.87 -9.91
CA GLY A 112 -24.91 5.04 -10.45
C GLY A 112 -26.07 4.77 -9.49
N ALA A 113 -25.95 5.09 -8.20
CA ALA A 113 -27.11 5.08 -7.29
C ALA A 113 -28.12 6.21 -7.61
N GLN A 114 -27.75 7.15 -8.49
CA GLN A 114 -28.61 8.18 -9.08
C GLN A 114 -28.43 8.19 -10.61
N ALA A 115 -28.78 7.06 -11.25
CA ALA A 115 -28.53 6.83 -12.68
C ALA A 115 -29.17 7.90 -13.60
N GLY A 116 -28.33 8.73 -14.22
CA GLY A 116 -28.68 9.81 -15.13
C GLY A 116 -27.45 10.57 -15.64
N ALA A 117 -27.61 11.87 -15.90
CA ALA A 117 -26.55 12.77 -16.40
C ALA A 117 -25.29 12.84 -15.51
N ASP A 118 -25.43 12.48 -14.23
CA ASP A 118 -24.37 12.55 -13.23
C ASP A 118 -23.28 11.50 -13.49
N GLY A 119 -23.63 10.28 -13.92
CA GLY A 119 -22.63 9.24 -14.23
C GLY A 119 -21.72 9.61 -15.40
N ALA A 120 -22.28 10.22 -16.45
CA ALA A 120 -21.49 10.72 -17.59
C ALA A 120 -20.61 11.92 -17.21
N TRP A 121 -21.09 12.76 -16.26
CA TRP A 121 -20.30 13.84 -15.69
C TRP A 121 -19.12 13.31 -14.87
N TRP A 122 -19.36 12.31 -13.99
CA TRP A 122 -18.31 11.65 -13.20
C TRP A 122 -17.23 11.00 -14.08
N ALA A 123 -17.64 10.27 -15.12
CA ALA A 123 -16.69 9.68 -16.08
C ALA A 123 -15.83 10.77 -16.76
N GLY A 124 -16.45 11.87 -17.20
CA GLY A 124 -15.75 13.00 -17.80
C GLY A 124 -14.79 13.72 -16.85
N GLU A 125 -15.16 13.88 -15.57
CA GLU A 125 -14.29 14.51 -14.56
C GLU A 125 -13.12 13.60 -14.14
N SER A 126 -13.36 12.29 -14.00
CA SER A 126 -12.31 11.30 -13.73
C SER A 126 -11.24 11.29 -14.82
N GLU A 127 -11.62 11.45 -16.09
CA GLU A 127 -10.67 11.53 -17.21
C GLU A 127 -9.89 12.86 -17.24
N LYS A 128 -10.56 13.97 -16.94
CA LYS A 128 -9.95 15.31 -17.01
C LYS A 128 -9.04 15.62 -15.84
N ARG A 129 -9.48 15.30 -14.62
CA ARG A 129 -8.81 15.73 -13.38
C ARG A 129 -7.83 14.68 -12.88
N GLY A 130 -8.15 13.40 -13.08
CA GLY A 130 -7.39 12.30 -12.51
C GLY A 130 -7.35 12.33 -10.98
N SER A 131 -6.80 11.26 -10.44
CA SER A 131 -6.58 11.08 -9.02
C SER A 131 -5.15 10.63 -8.76
N PHE A 132 -4.64 10.93 -7.57
CA PHE A 132 -3.25 10.69 -7.21
C PHE A 132 -3.16 10.20 -5.78
N ALA A 133 -2.36 9.17 -5.54
CA ALA A 133 -2.13 8.65 -4.20
C ALA A 133 -0.75 7.98 -4.09
N THR A 134 -0.19 7.91 -2.90
CA THR A 134 0.99 7.09 -2.62
C THR A 134 0.63 5.61 -2.66
N LEU A 135 1.63 4.74 -2.58
CA LEU A 135 1.46 3.32 -2.30
C LEU A 135 2.64 2.86 -1.44
N VAL A 136 2.36 2.14 -0.37
CA VAL A 136 3.29 1.17 0.21
C VAL A 136 2.54 -0.15 0.40
N GLY A 137 3.07 -1.21 -0.18
CA GLY A 137 2.54 -2.55 -0.04
C GLY A 137 3.62 -3.48 0.49
N VAL A 138 3.22 -4.41 1.37
CA VAL A 138 4.08 -5.48 1.88
C VAL A 138 3.42 -6.82 1.60
N SER A 139 4.21 -7.77 1.14
CA SER A 139 3.82 -9.16 0.98
C SER A 139 4.85 -10.01 1.68
N ALA A 140 4.36 -10.94 2.49
CA ALA A 140 5.21 -11.79 3.26
C ALA A 140 4.82 -13.25 3.14
N GLU A 141 5.86 -14.07 3.17
CA GLU A 141 5.74 -15.50 2.99
C GLU A 141 6.64 -16.22 4.01
N PRO A 142 6.25 -17.44 4.42
CA PRO A 142 7.14 -18.29 5.18
C PRO A 142 8.43 -18.54 4.37
N GLY A 143 9.57 -18.18 4.96
CA GLY A 143 10.89 -18.43 4.40
C GLY A 143 11.38 -19.85 4.67
N GLU A 144 12.54 -20.18 4.11
CA GLU A 144 13.14 -21.50 4.29
C GLU A 144 13.56 -21.73 5.76
N PRO A 145 13.27 -22.90 6.36
CA PRO A 145 13.76 -23.24 7.68
C PRO A 145 15.29 -23.21 7.74
N THR A 146 15.84 -22.38 8.63
CA THR A 146 17.29 -22.37 8.87
C THR A 146 17.71 -23.52 9.79
N PRO A 147 18.77 -24.31 9.46
CA PRO A 147 19.29 -25.35 10.33
C PRO A 147 19.66 -24.82 11.73
N GLY A 148 19.09 -25.41 12.78
CA GLY A 148 19.28 -24.96 14.17
C GLY A 148 18.40 -23.77 14.59
N GLY A 149 17.61 -23.21 13.67
CA GLY A 149 16.57 -22.23 13.98
C GLY A 149 15.34 -22.89 14.62
N ARG A 150 14.63 -22.13 15.46
CA ARG A 150 13.30 -22.52 15.95
C ARG A 150 12.26 -21.63 15.28
N GLY A 151 11.36 -22.24 14.52
CA GLY A 151 10.30 -21.55 13.76
C GLY A 151 10.61 -21.43 12.27
N ILE A 152 9.60 -21.04 11.50
CA ILE A 152 9.73 -20.71 10.07
C ILE A 152 9.97 -19.19 10.01
N PRO A 153 11.11 -18.72 9.48
CA PRO A 153 11.36 -17.29 9.40
C PRO A 153 10.39 -16.65 8.41
N LEU A 154 10.14 -15.35 8.54
CA LEU A 154 9.31 -14.61 7.58
C LEU A 154 10.20 -13.84 6.62
N ALA A 155 10.05 -14.12 5.33
CA ALA A 155 10.57 -13.29 4.27
C ALA A 155 9.48 -12.29 3.87
N TYR A 156 9.89 -11.07 3.53
CA TYR A 156 8.95 -10.09 2.98
C TYR A 156 9.55 -9.38 1.78
N SER A 157 8.65 -8.93 0.91
CA SER A 157 8.90 -7.96 -0.15
C SER A 157 7.98 -6.76 0.07
N ALA A 158 8.48 -5.58 -0.27
CA ALA A 158 7.73 -4.35 -0.22
C ALA A 158 7.87 -3.59 -1.54
N VAL A 159 6.79 -2.93 -1.95
CA VAL A 159 6.74 -2.03 -3.11
C VAL A 159 6.26 -0.68 -2.63
N ALA A 160 6.90 0.41 -3.07
CA ALA A 160 6.44 1.74 -2.74
C ALA A 160 6.54 2.75 -3.89
N VAL A 161 5.60 3.69 -3.89
CA VAL A 161 5.56 4.91 -4.70
C VAL A 161 5.15 6.05 -3.77
N GLY A 162 5.99 7.08 -3.68
CA GLY A 162 5.76 8.23 -2.81
C GLY A 162 6.44 8.12 -1.47
N ASP A 163 5.82 8.68 -0.43
CA ASP A 163 6.41 8.86 0.90
C ASP A 163 5.69 8.10 2.01
N SER A 164 4.66 7.29 1.69
CA SER A 164 4.17 6.27 2.62
C SER A 164 5.25 5.21 2.84
N CYS A 165 5.51 4.89 4.12
CA CYS A 165 6.66 4.07 4.49
C CYS A 165 6.28 2.79 5.26
N MET A 166 7.06 1.75 5.04
CA MET A 166 7.14 0.54 5.84
C MET A 166 8.36 0.65 6.76
N VAL A 167 8.21 0.26 8.03
CA VAL A 167 9.31 0.19 8.99
C VAL A 167 9.34 -1.20 9.63
N HIS A 168 10.44 -1.92 9.46
CA HIS A 168 10.65 -3.21 10.12
C HIS A 168 11.34 -2.96 11.47
N LEU A 169 10.64 -3.32 12.54
CA LEU A 169 11.14 -3.25 13.91
C LEU A 169 11.33 -4.65 14.48
N SER A 170 12.40 -4.85 15.25
CA SER A 170 12.62 -6.07 16.05
C SER A 170 12.69 -5.70 17.53
N GLN A 171 12.07 -6.52 18.38
CA GLN A 171 12.17 -6.38 19.82
C GLN A 171 13.20 -7.36 20.36
N ALA A 172 14.21 -6.86 21.07
CA ALA A 172 15.17 -7.69 21.79
C ALA A 172 15.46 -7.08 23.17
N GLY A 173 15.35 -7.88 24.23
CA GLY A 173 15.60 -7.42 25.60
C GLY A 173 14.71 -6.23 26.03
N GLY A 174 13.43 -6.24 25.64
CA GLY A 174 12.46 -5.21 25.99
C GLY A 174 12.58 -3.88 25.25
N ARG A 175 13.49 -3.77 24.27
CA ARG A 175 13.68 -2.55 23.45
C ARG A 175 13.40 -2.83 21.99
N TRP A 176 12.86 -1.83 21.30
CA TRP A 176 12.65 -1.85 19.86
C TRP A 176 13.90 -1.35 19.14
N LYS A 177 14.31 -2.07 18.10
CA LYS A 177 15.38 -1.68 17.19
C LYS A 177 14.81 -1.66 15.77
N ARG A 178 15.05 -0.56 15.04
CA ARG A 178 14.78 -0.49 13.61
C ARG A 178 15.74 -1.38 12.85
N ILE A 179 15.20 -2.33 12.08
CA ILE A 179 15.93 -3.21 11.19
C ILE A 179 16.03 -2.58 9.80
N ALA A 180 14.90 -2.08 9.28
CA ALA A 180 14.82 -1.42 7.99
C ALA A 180 13.71 -0.36 7.95
N ALA A 181 13.79 0.55 6.98
CA ALA A 181 12.76 1.53 6.65
C ALA A 181 12.78 1.80 5.13
N PHE A 182 11.60 1.91 4.54
CA PHE A 182 11.40 1.91 3.10
C PHE A 182 10.12 2.67 2.73
N PRO A 183 10.07 3.46 1.63
CA PRO A 183 11.17 3.80 0.73
C PRO A 183 12.09 4.89 1.30
N ILE A 184 11.68 5.55 2.38
CA ILE A 184 12.45 6.61 3.05
C ILE A 184 12.99 6.09 4.38
N ASP A 185 14.32 6.10 4.54
CA ASP A 185 15.01 5.63 5.76
C ASP A 185 15.56 6.76 6.65
N ASP A 186 15.61 7.99 6.12
CA ASP A 186 15.93 9.22 6.82
C ASP A 186 14.71 10.17 6.85
N PRO A 187 14.16 10.50 8.04
CA PRO A 187 13.07 11.46 8.18
C PRO A 187 13.33 12.83 7.56
N ALA A 188 14.60 13.26 7.41
CA ALA A 188 14.93 14.52 6.75
C ALA A 188 14.71 14.49 5.23
N SER A 189 14.52 13.32 4.63
CA SER A 189 14.28 13.13 3.19
C SER A 189 12.81 13.30 2.79
N PHE A 190 11.89 13.47 3.74
CA PHE A 190 10.49 13.78 3.43
C PHE A 190 10.39 15.15 2.75
N GLY A 191 9.77 15.17 1.58
CA GLY A 191 9.57 16.35 0.75
C GLY A 191 8.11 16.82 0.73
N LYS A 192 7.83 17.81 -0.12
CA LYS A 192 6.45 18.31 -0.35
C LYS A 192 5.77 17.69 -1.56
N HIS A 193 6.53 17.04 -2.43
CA HIS A 193 6.07 16.55 -3.73
C HIS A 193 6.58 15.11 -3.95
N PRO A 194 6.03 14.13 -3.22
CA PRO A 194 6.35 12.73 -3.45
C PRO A 194 5.89 12.29 -4.84
N GLU A 195 6.51 11.23 -5.39
CA GLU A 195 5.93 10.55 -6.56
C GLU A 195 4.57 9.94 -6.17
N LEU A 196 3.57 10.03 -7.05
CA LEU A 196 2.23 9.52 -6.78
C LEU A 196 1.77 8.59 -7.89
N VAL A 197 1.08 7.51 -7.51
CA VAL A 197 0.33 6.65 -8.43
C VAL A 197 -0.82 7.47 -9.00
N ALA A 198 -0.82 7.69 -10.32
CA ALA A 198 -1.82 8.48 -11.01
C ALA A 198 -2.87 7.59 -11.67
N SER A 199 -4.15 7.97 -11.57
CA SER A 199 -5.26 7.30 -12.27
C SER A 199 -5.42 7.75 -13.73
N THR A 200 -4.54 8.65 -14.19
CA THR A 200 -4.42 9.00 -15.61
C THR A 200 -3.04 8.54 -16.08
N GLY A 201 -2.96 7.99 -17.29
CA GLY A 201 -1.69 7.56 -17.89
C GLY A 201 -0.71 8.71 -18.22
N ALA A 202 -1.01 9.94 -17.78
CA ALA A 202 -0.16 11.10 -17.94
C ALA A 202 0.86 11.17 -16.81
N ARG A 203 2.08 11.56 -17.18
CA ARG A 203 3.22 11.74 -16.27
C ARG A 203 2.82 12.58 -15.05
N THR A 204 3.25 12.12 -13.87
CA THR A 204 3.44 13.00 -12.71
C THR A 204 4.72 13.80 -12.95
N ASP A 205 4.57 14.94 -13.59
CA ASP A 205 5.60 15.98 -13.56
C ASP A 205 5.54 16.57 -12.14
N GLY A 206 6.65 16.49 -11.41
CA GLY A 206 6.81 17.14 -10.10
C GLY A 206 6.88 18.65 -10.19
#